data_AF-A0A562LFB2-F1
#
_entry.id   AF-A0A562LFB2-F1
#
_cell.length_a   1.000
_cell.length_b   1.000
_cell.length_c   1.000
_cell.angle_alpha   90.00
_cell.angle_beta   90.00
_cell.angle_gamma   90.00
#
_symmetry.space_group_name_H-M   'P 1'
#
loop_
_entity.id
_entity.type
_entity.pdbx_description
1 polymer ?
#
loop_
_entity_poly.entity_id
_entity_poly.type
_entity_poly.pdbx_seq_one_letter_code
_entity_poly.pdbx_strand_id
1 'polypeptide(L)'
;MKIQLASGALLTMLVLSSPLAMAADGQSNPERDRQSILAMQGEYIVDFAFDETVLLQPGYERASAQRSGGNETVIVVQDTPTKVVLQHILVDGKSGHVTKHWRQDWTYEAPSRFEFSADQTWQVRAIPAGTTRGAWTQCVYEVSDAPRYCGTGRWTHDNGVANWTSDLSWRPLPRREYTKRSDYNAVSAINRHTLTPGGWTHEQFNTKVLRKPDGSQVELAREFGFNDYQKTGDVDFEPAYDYWKATGDYWAKVRTRWDAFLSKPPGVHLKTKIDGMAMIIPLFEQAESLQQGKQVADKQIDEVFAKWVEPAKADTVAAR
;
A
#
# COMPACT_ATOMS: atom_id res chain seq x y z
N MET A 1 72.88 -56.86 32.58
CA MET A 1 71.46 -57.11 32.26
C MET A 1 70.82 -55.76 31.98
N LYS A 2 70.34 -55.54 30.75
CA LYS A 2 69.80 -54.26 30.26
C LYS A 2 68.33 -54.11 30.69
N ILE A 3 67.92 -52.92 31.11
CA ILE A 3 66.51 -52.49 31.09
C ILE A 3 66.48 -51.14 30.36
N GLN A 4 65.69 -51.09 29.30
CA GLN A 4 65.56 -49.96 28.38
C GLN A 4 64.10 -49.50 28.47
N LEU A 5 63.89 -48.25 28.90
CA LEU A 5 62.56 -47.65 29.05
C LEU A 5 61.96 -47.31 27.69
N ALA A 6 60.70 -47.68 27.48
CA ALA A 6 59.89 -47.27 26.35
C ALA A 6 59.13 -45.98 26.70
N SER A 7 59.31 -44.93 25.90
CA SER A 7 58.51 -43.70 25.94
C SER A 7 57.43 -43.78 24.86
N GLY A 8 56.17 -43.76 25.28
CA GLY A 8 55.02 -43.65 24.38
C GLY A 8 54.83 -42.21 23.90
N ALA A 9 54.69 -42.03 22.58
CA ALA A 9 54.33 -40.76 21.97
C ALA A 9 52.81 -40.59 21.95
N LEU A 10 52.31 -39.51 22.54
CA LEU A 10 50.91 -39.12 22.55
C LEU A 10 50.61 -38.33 21.27
N LEU A 11 49.72 -38.84 20.41
CA LEU A 11 49.29 -38.20 19.18
C LEU A 11 48.22 -37.14 19.50
N THR A 12 48.56 -35.85 19.43
CA THR A 12 47.60 -34.75 19.64
C THR A 12 46.85 -34.47 18.33
N MET A 13 45.57 -34.84 18.25
CA MET A 13 44.70 -34.40 17.14
C MET A 13 44.36 -32.91 17.31
N LEU A 14 44.78 -32.10 16.35
CA LEU A 14 44.42 -30.69 16.24
C LEU A 14 43.03 -30.60 15.56
N VAL A 15 41.99 -30.30 16.33
CA VAL A 15 40.65 -30.01 15.79
C VAL A 15 40.66 -28.57 15.27
N LEU A 16 40.72 -28.40 13.96
CA LEU A 16 40.53 -27.11 13.29
C LEU A 16 39.05 -26.72 13.38
N SER A 17 38.71 -25.94 14.39
CA SER A 17 37.43 -25.25 14.49
C SER A 17 37.40 -24.11 13.46
N SER A 18 36.85 -24.38 12.28
CA SER A 18 36.47 -23.33 11.32
C SER A 18 35.44 -22.40 11.98
N PRO A 19 35.69 -21.07 12.04
CA PRO A 19 34.64 -20.16 12.50
C PRO A 19 33.51 -20.21 11.47
N LEU A 20 32.30 -20.57 11.93
CA LEU A 20 31.09 -20.29 11.17
C LEU A 20 31.08 -18.78 10.91
N ALA A 21 31.21 -18.39 9.64
CA ALA A 21 30.88 -17.05 9.22
C ALA A 21 29.41 -16.81 9.54
N MET A 22 29.14 -16.08 10.62
CA MET A 22 27.83 -15.50 10.87
C MET A 22 27.59 -14.50 9.74
N ALA A 23 26.72 -14.85 8.79
CA ALA A 23 26.18 -13.91 7.84
C ALA A 23 25.29 -12.92 8.61
N ALA A 24 25.88 -11.84 9.07
CA ALA A 24 25.20 -10.73 9.73
C ALA A 24 25.58 -9.44 9.01
N ASP A 25 24.95 -9.26 7.85
CA ASP A 25 24.39 -7.99 7.38
C ASP A 25 23.63 -8.31 6.09
N GLY A 26 22.34 -8.65 6.24
CA GLY A 26 21.42 -8.77 5.12
C GLY A 26 21.22 -7.41 4.47
N GLN A 27 22.16 -6.99 3.63
CA GLN A 27 22.05 -5.76 2.86
C GLN A 27 20.79 -5.84 2.00
N SER A 28 19.91 -4.84 2.14
CA SER A 28 18.78 -4.65 1.24
C SER A 28 19.27 -4.65 -0.20
N ASN A 29 18.71 -5.50 -1.05
CA ASN A 29 19.00 -5.51 -2.46
C ASN A 29 17.87 -4.75 -3.18
N PRO A 30 18.01 -3.43 -3.42
CA PRO A 30 16.93 -2.62 -3.97
C PRO A 30 16.46 -3.11 -5.33
N GLU A 31 17.34 -3.70 -6.14
CA GLU A 31 16.95 -4.24 -7.44
C GLU A 31 16.10 -5.51 -7.27
N ARG A 32 16.47 -6.42 -6.36
CA ARG A 32 15.66 -7.62 -6.07
C ARG A 32 14.28 -7.25 -5.52
N ASP A 33 14.23 -6.22 -4.68
CA ASP A 33 13.01 -5.69 -4.11
C ASP A 33 12.12 -5.05 -5.19
N ARG A 34 12.72 -4.24 -6.07
CA ARG A 34 12.05 -3.67 -7.25
C ARG A 34 11.47 -4.76 -8.15
N GLN A 35 12.23 -5.82 -8.44
CA GLN A 35 11.73 -6.97 -9.21
C GLN A 35 10.55 -7.66 -8.51
N SER A 36 10.53 -7.68 -7.17
CA SER A 36 9.41 -8.26 -6.42
C SER A 36 8.15 -7.39 -6.50
N ILE A 37 8.31 -6.06 -6.51
CA ILE A 37 7.20 -5.13 -6.76
C ILE A 37 6.67 -5.31 -8.19
N LEU A 38 7.56 -5.33 -9.19
CA LEU A 38 7.19 -5.50 -10.61
C LEU A 38 6.50 -6.84 -10.86
N ALA A 39 6.85 -7.91 -10.13
CA ALA A 39 6.20 -9.20 -10.23
C ALA A 39 4.70 -9.20 -9.83
N MET A 40 4.20 -8.14 -9.18
CA MET A 40 2.78 -7.95 -8.91
C MET A 40 1.97 -7.56 -10.17
N GLN A 41 2.61 -7.14 -11.25
CA GLN A 41 1.93 -6.85 -12.52
C GLN A 41 1.23 -8.10 -13.09
N GLY A 42 0.13 -7.93 -13.83
CA GLY A 42 -0.57 -9.02 -14.50
C GLY A 42 -2.08 -8.99 -14.30
N GLU A 43 -2.72 -10.09 -14.66
CA GLU A 43 -4.18 -10.25 -14.71
C GLU A 43 -4.65 -11.24 -13.66
N TYR A 44 -5.64 -10.85 -12.86
CA TYR A 44 -6.00 -11.57 -11.64
C TYR A 44 -7.51 -11.73 -11.47
N ILE A 45 -7.92 -12.87 -10.94
CA ILE A 45 -9.12 -12.97 -10.12
C ILE A 45 -8.69 -12.61 -8.69
N VAL A 46 -9.40 -11.68 -8.07
CA VAL A 46 -9.06 -11.15 -6.77
C VAL A 46 -10.19 -11.43 -5.79
N ASP A 47 -9.86 -12.02 -4.65
CA ASP A 47 -10.75 -12.16 -3.51
C ASP A 47 -10.34 -11.22 -2.38
N PHE A 48 -11.32 -10.67 -1.69
CA PHE A 48 -11.16 -9.81 -0.53
C PHE A 48 -11.92 -10.40 0.66
N ALA A 49 -11.21 -10.75 1.72
CA ALA A 49 -11.78 -11.26 2.96
C ALA A 49 -11.37 -10.38 4.14
N PHE A 50 -12.35 -9.90 4.93
CA PHE A 50 -12.10 -9.16 6.15
C PHE A 50 -12.86 -9.77 7.32
N ASP A 51 -12.14 -10.08 8.39
CA ASP A 51 -12.66 -10.75 9.58
C ASP A 51 -12.20 -10.04 10.86
N GLU A 52 -13.15 -9.61 11.69
CA GLU A 52 -12.82 -9.15 13.04
C GLU A 52 -12.38 -10.34 13.91
N THR A 53 -11.13 -10.32 14.37
CA THR A 53 -10.49 -11.44 15.05
C THR A 53 -10.50 -11.26 16.56
N VAL A 54 -10.04 -10.11 17.05
CA VAL A 54 -9.89 -9.81 18.49
C VAL A 54 -10.83 -8.67 18.86
N LEU A 55 -11.71 -8.88 19.84
CA LEU A 55 -12.63 -7.85 20.35
C LEU A 55 -11.96 -7.22 21.58
N LEU A 56 -11.84 -5.89 21.59
CA LEU A 56 -11.03 -5.17 22.57
C LEU A 56 -11.87 -4.37 23.59
N GLN A 57 -13.20 -4.35 23.43
CA GLN A 57 -14.11 -3.61 24.30
C GLN A 57 -15.16 -4.53 24.94
N PRO A 58 -15.51 -4.31 26.23
CA PRO A 58 -16.60 -5.02 26.89
C PRO A 58 -17.92 -4.82 26.15
N GLY A 59 -18.64 -5.92 25.87
CA GLY A 59 -19.93 -5.87 25.20
C GLY A 59 -19.88 -5.51 23.71
N TYR A 60 -18.69 -5.38 23.10
CA TYR A 60 -18.56 -5.19 21.66
C TYR A 60 -18.95 -6.47 20.93
N GLU A 61 -19.92 -6.36 20.01
CA GLU A 61 -20.35 -7.46 19.17
C GLU A 61 -19.52 -7.50 17.87
N ARG A 62 -18.97 -8.68 17.57
CA ARG A 62 -18.20 -8.92 16.35
C ARG A 62 -19.05 -8.60 15.12
N ALA A 63 -18.52 -7.78 14.21
CA ALA A 63 -19.13 -7.53 12.92
C ALA A 63 -19.09 -8.78 12.03
N SER A 64 -20.12 -8.95 11.19
CA SER A 64 -20.12 -10.02 10.19
C SER A 64 -18.92 -9.91 9.25
N ALA A 65 -18.31 -11.07 8.97
CA ALA A 65 -17.24 -11.20 7.97
C ALA A 65 -17.66 -10.58 6.63
N GLN A 66 -16.74 -9.85 6.01
CA GLN A 66 -16.96 -9.25 4.68
C GLN A 66 -16.23 -10.08 3.63
N ARG A 67 -16.92 -10.38 2.54
CA ARG A 67 -16.40 -11.10 1.37
C ARG A 67 -16.81 -10.34 0.12
N SER A 68 -15.86 -10.14 -0.78
CA SER A 68 -16.06 -9.56 -2.11
C SER A 68 -14.94 -10.02 -3.03
N GLY A 69 -15.06 -9.75 -4.33
CA GLY A 69 -14.00 -10.04 -5.28
C GLY A 69 -14.21 -9.27 -6.58
N GLY A 70 -13.29 -9.44 -7.52
CA GLY A 70 -13.36 -8.84 -8.85
C GLY A 70 -12.25 -9.32 -9.76
N ASN A 71 -12.35 -9.02 -11.05
CA ASN A 71 -11.27 -9.27 -12.00
C ASN A 71 -10.45 -8.00 -12.14
N GLU A 72 -9.16 -8.06 -11.86
CA GLU A 72 -8.28 -6.88 -11.80
C GLU A 72 -7.01 -7.12 -12.63
N THR A 73 -6.66 -6.17 -13.50
CA THR A 73 -5.32 -6.10 -14.10
C THR A 73 -4.48 -5.06 -13.37
N VAL A 74 -3.19 -5.34 -13.24
CA VAL A 74 -2.17 -4.51 -12.61
C VAL A 74 -1.15 -4.10 -13.67
N ILE A 75 -1.15 -2.81 -14.00
CA ILE A 75 -0.36 -2.20 -15.08
C ILE A 75 0.79 -1.40 -14.49
N VAL A 76 2.00 -1.59 -15.01
CA VAL A 76 3.16 -0.75 -14.68
C VAL A 76 3.03 0.60 -15.37
N VAL A 77 2.99 1.66 -14.57
CA VAL A 77 2.89 3.06 -15.03
C VAL A 77 4.25 3.75 -15.04
N GLN A 78 5.10 3.43 -14.07
CA GLN A 78 6.45 3.95 -13.96
C GLN A 78 7.35 2.85 -13.40
N ASP A 79 8.56 2.78 -13.95
CA ASP A 79 9.56 1.84 -13.52
C ASP A 79 10.96 2.49 -13.59
N THR A 80 11.52 2.81 -12.43
CA THR A 80 12.89 3.32 -12.28
C THR A 80 13.57 2.61 -11.10
N PRO A 81 14.91 2.69 -10.98
CA PRO A 81 15.62 2.05 -9.87
C PRO A 81 15.14 2.44 -8.46
N THR A 82 14.50 3.60 -8.32
CA THR A 82 14.05 4.13 -7.03
C THR A 82 12.54 4.36 -6.95
N LYS A 83 11.79 4.16 -8.03
CA LYS A 83 10.34 4.37 -8.06
C LYS A 83 9.63 3.38 -8.98
N VAL A 84 8.61 2.71 -8.46
CA VAL A 84 7.69 1.87 -9.24
C VAL A 84 6.26 2.36 -8.99
N VAL A 85 5.46 2.51 -10.02
CA VAL A 85 4.03 2.86 -9.90
C VAL A 85 3.21 1.81 -10.60
N LEU A 86 2.28 1.20 -9.86
CA LEU A 86 1.36 0.19 -10.39
C LEU A 86 -0.08 0.71 -10.31
N GLN A 87 -0.79 0.64 -11.43
CA GLN A 87 -2.20 0.99 -11.54
C GLN A 87 -3.04 -0.27 -11.61
N HIS A 88 -4.06 -0.35 -10.76
CA HIS A 88 -5.02 -1.44 -10.73
C HIS A 88 -6.31 -1.03 -11.43
N ILE A 89 -6.83 -1.88 -12.31
CA ILE A 89 -8.03 -1.62 -13.10
C ILE A 89 -8.93 -2.85 -13.04
N LEU A 90 -10.16 -2.66 -12.56
CA LEU A 90 -11.19 -3.69 -12.50
C LEU A 90 -11.94 -3.79 -13.83
N VAL A 91 -12.29 -5.02 -14.20
CA VAL A 91 -13.17 -5.34 -15.32
C VAL A 91 -14.33 -6.20 -14.83
N ASP A 92 -15.56 -5.74 -15.04
CA ASP A 92 -16.73 -6.61 -14.90
C ASP A 92 -16.85 -7.53 -16.12
N GLY A 93 -16.60 -8.83 -15.94
CA GLY A 93 -16.54 -9.79 -17.05
C GLY A 93 -17.87 -10.01 -17.78
N LYS A 94 -19.02 -9.53 -17.25
CA LYS A 94 -20.33 -9.66 -17.90
C LYS A 94 -20.66 -8.45 -18.78
N SER A 95 -20.41 -7.25 -18.28
CA SER A 95 -20.74 -6.00 -18.97
C SER A 95 -19.57 -5.37 -19.72
N GLY A 96 -18.33 -5.81 -19.45
CA GLY A 96 -17.12 -5.15 -19.91
C GLY A 96 -16.87 -3.80 -19.21
N HIS A 97 -17.64 -3.45 -18.18
CA HIS A 97 -17.47 -2.19 -17.46
C HIS A 97 -16.11 -2.12 -16.78
N VAL A 98 -15.40 -1.01 -17.00
CA VAL A 98 -14.06 -0.78 -16.48
C VAL A 98 -14.11 0.24 -15.34
N THR A 99 -13.40 -0.06 -14.25
CA THR A 99 -13.17 0.90 -13.16
C THR A 99 -11.69 1.00 -12.88
N LYS A 100 -11.09 2.19 -13.08
CA LYS A 100 -9.78 2.50 -12.50
C LYS A 100 -9.90 2.42 -10.97
N HIS A 101 -9.29 1.39 -10.37
CA HIS A 101 -9.63 1.01 -9.00
C HIS A 101 -8.73 1.68 -7.96
N TRP A 102 -7.45 1.34 -7.91
CA TRP A 102 -6.51 1.95 -6.97
C TRP A 102 -5.11 1.99 -7.57
N ARG A 103 -4.23 2.76 -6.94
CA ARG A 103 -2.84 2.91 -7.38
C ARG A 103 -1.92 2.72 -6.19
N GLN A 104 -0.77 2.11 -6.45
CA GLN A 104 0.33 2.01 -5.49
C GLN A 104 1.60 2.62 -6.08
N ASP A 105 2.15 3.59 -5.37
CA ASP A 105 3.44 4.19 -5.65
C ASP A 105 4.45 3.64 -4.64
N TRP A 106 5.54 3.09 -5.15
CA TRP A 106 6.64 2.54 -4.37
C TRP A 106 7.86 3.43 -4.54
N THR A 107 8.42 3.94 -3.45
CA THR A 107 9.62 4.79 -3.47
C THR A 107 10.69 4.22 -2.55
N TYR A 108 11.87 3.94 -3.11
CA TYR A 108 13.03 3.47 -2.35
C TYR A 108 13.62 4.61 -1.51
N GLU A 109 13.90 4.32 -0.23
CA GLU A 109 14.45 5.27 0.75
C GLU A 109 13.73 6.64 0.80
N ALA A 110 12.40 6.64 0.65
CA ALA A 110 11.61 7.87 0.56
C ALA A 110 11.87 8.82 1.75
N PRO A 111 12.29 10.09 1.53
CA PRO A 111 12.64 11.01 2.63
C PRO A 111 11.40 11.55 3.38
N SER A 112 10.22 11.41 2.78
CA SER A 112 8.94 11.84 3.33
C SER A 112 7.81 10.93 2.81
N ARG A 113 6.66 10.99 3.50
CA ARG A 113 5.39 10.42 3.03
C ARG A 113 4.22 11.21 3.58
N PHE A 114 3.04 11.04 3.00
CA PHE A 114 1.80 11.54 3.60
C PHE A 114 1.25 10.53 4.62
N GLU A 115 0.63 11.03 5.68
CA GLU A 115 0.03 10.22 6.74
C GLU A 115 -1.35 10.74 7.09
N PHE A 116 -2.34 9.85 7.16
CA PHE A 116 -3.70 10.22 7.56
C PHE A 116 -3.75 10.66 9.02
N SER A 117 -4.26 11.88 9.27
CA SER A 117 -4.41 12.42 10.62
C SER A 117 -5.84 12.25 11.13
N ALA A 118 -6.81 12.96 10.56
CA ALA A 118 -8.24 12.89 10.89
C ALA A 118 -9.03 13.65 9.80
N ASP A 119 -10.36 13.50 9.79
CA ASP A 119 -11.27 14.39 9.04
C ASP A 119 -10.81 14.71 7.61
N GLN A 120 -10.54 13.66 6.83
CA GLN A 120 -10.02 13.77 5.46
C GLN A 120 -8.78 14.66 5.31
N THR A 121 -7.87 14.58 6.28
CA THR A 121 -6.59 15.29 6.28
C THR A 121 -5.44 14.29 6.23
N TRP A 122 -4.46 14.59 5.38
CA TRP A 122 -3.19 13.91 5.31
C TRP A 122 -2.05 14.92 5.44
N GLN A 123 -1.16 14.68 6.39
CA GLN A 123 0.00 15.52 6.64
C GLN A 123 1.23 14.91 5.97
N VAL A 124 2.01 15.70 5.25
CA VAL A 124 3.30 15.24 4.71
C VAL A 124 4.37 15.37 5.79
N ARG A 125 4.98 14.24 6.15
CA ARG A 125 5.99 14.14 7.20
C ARG A 125 7.31 13.65 6.65
N ALA A 126 8.40 14.21 7.15
CA ALA A 126 9.74 13.65 6.94
C ALA A 126 9.84 12.31 7.66
N ILE A 127 10.51 11.34 7.05
CA ILE A 127 10.80 10.04 7.65
C ILE A 127 12.27 10.02 8.05
N PRO A 128 12.63 9.57 9.27
CA PRO A 128 14.03 9.46 9.67
C PRO A 128 14.83 8.60 8.70
N ALA A 129 16.02 9.05 8.31
CA ALA A 129 16.89 8.34 7.35
C ALA A 129 17.24 6.91 7.81
N GLY A 130 17.31 6.67 9.12
CA GLY A 130 17.52 5.33 9.68
C GLY A 130 16.36 4.37 9.41
N THR A 131 15.12 4.89 9.36
CA THR A 131 13.92 4.11 9.03
C THR A 131 13.90 3.76 7.54
N THR A 132 14.28 4.71 6.68
CA THR A 132 14.13 4.58 5.22
C THR A 132 15.29 3.86 4.55
N ARG A 133 16.50 3.88 5.11
CA ARG A 133 17.68 3.23 4.54
C ARG A 133 17.39 1.77 4.19
N GLY A 134 17.51 1.37 2.94
CA GLY A 134 17.21 0.01 2.47
C GLY A 134 15.74 -0.39 2.51
N ALA A 135 14.82 0.55 2.65
CA ALA A 135 13.38 0.31 2.76
C ALA A 135 12.63 0.87 1.55
N TRP A 136 11.47 0.31 1.27
CA TRP A 136 10.53 0.80 0.28
C TRP A 136 9.30 1.36 0.98
N THR A 137 8.90 2.56 0.59
CA THR A 137 7.64 3.18 1.02
C THR A 137 6.58 2.95 -0.04
N GLN A 138 5.50 2.26 0.31
CA GLN A 138 4.29 2.13 -0.49
C GLN A 138 3.31 3.24 -0.11
N CYS A 139 2.82 3.99 -1.08
CA CYS A 139 1.72 4.94 -0.93
C CYS A 139 0.56 4.51 -1.81
N VAL A 140 -0.62 4.37 -1.21
CA VAL A 140 -1.84 3.89 -1.83
C VAL A 140 -2.81 5.05 -2.05
N TYR A 141 -3.40 5.06 -3.24
CA TYR A 141 -4.36 6.06 -3.68
C TYR A 141 -5.66 5.40 -4.17
N GLU A 142 -6.77 6.09 -3.98
CA GLU A 142 -8.11 5.60 -4.35
C GLU A 142 -8.42 5.79 -5.85
N VAL A 143 -9.65 5.48 -6.26
CA VAL A 143 -10.11 5.53 -7.67
C VAL A 143 -9.80 6.88 -8.35
N SER A 144 -9.96 8.00 -7.62
CA SER A 144 -9.70 9.37 -8.07
C SER A 144 -8.25 9.85 -7.87
N ASP A 145 -7.34 8.95 -7.51
CA ASP A 145 -5.98 9.22 -7.04
C ASP A 145 -5.90 10.06 -5.74
N ALA A 146 -7.01 10.21 -4.99
CA ALA A 146 -6.97 10.77 -3.65
C ALA A 146 -6.09 9.91 -2.72
N PRO A 147 -5.31 10.50 -1.79
CA PRO A 147 -4.43 9.76 -0.90
C PRO A 147 -5.25 8.86 0.03
N ARG A 148 -4.79 7.62 0.26
CA ARG A 148 -5.41 6.72 1.23
C ARG A 148 -4.48 6.52 2.42
N TYR A 149 -3.31 5.93 2.19
CA TYR A 149 -2.29 5.70 3.22
C TYR A 149 -0.91 5.50 2.60
N CYS A 150 0.13 5.66 3.42
CA CYS A 150 1.48 5.19 3.09
C CYS A 150 2.00 4.29 4.22
N GLY A 151 2.91 3.37 3.89
CA GLY A 151 3.66 2.56 4.84
C GLY A 151 5.09 2.36 4.33
N THR A 152 6.06 2.34 5.24
CA THR A 152 7.48 2.16 4.95
C THR A 152 7.89 0.82 5.50
N GLY A 153 8.40 -0.04 4.64
CA GLY A 153 8.65 -1.44 4.97
C GLY A 153 9.87 -1.99 4.27
N ARG A 154 10.22 -3.22 4.65
CA ARG A 154 11.36 -3.93 4.08
C ARG A 154 10.88 -5.20 3.41
N TRP A 155 11.51 -5.50 2.29
CA TRP A 155 11.43 -6.81 1.68
C TRP A 155 12.36 -7.77 2.41
N THR A 156 11.87 -8.95 2.74
CA THR A 156 12.67 -10.12 3.09
C THR A 156 12.46 -11.18 2.03
N HIS A 157 13.43 -12.07 1.88
CA HIS A 157 13.43 -13.11 0.85
C HIS A 157 13.73 -14.49 1.45
N ASP A 158 13.31 -14.66 2.70
CA ASP A 158 13.60 -15.84 3.51
C ASP A 158 12.93 -17.07 2.91
N ASN A 159 13.66 -18.20 2.88
CA ASN A 159 13.18 -19.47 2.33
C ASN A 159 12.63 -19.38 0.89
N GLY A 160 13.13 -18.41 0.09
CA GLY A 160 12.70 -18.22 -1.29
C GLY A 160 11.37 -17.49 -1.45
N VAL A 161 10.80 -16.93 -0.38
CA VAL A 161 9.53 -16.19 -0.42
C VAL A 161 9.78 -14.69 -0.21
N ALA A 162 9.42 -13.89 -1.21
CA ALA A 162 9.52 -12.43 -1.13
C ALA A 162 8.33 -11.87 -0.32
N ASN A 163 8.63 -11.20 0.79
CA ASN A 163 7.66 -10.59 1.68
C ASN A 163 8.04 -9.13 1.95
N TRP A 164 7.15 -8.18 1.68
CA TRP A 164 7.29 -6.82 2.19
C TRP A 164 6.37 -6.63 3.38
N THR A 165 6.87 -6.10 4.50
CA THR A 165 6.02 -5.74 5.66
C THR A 165 6.24 -4.28 6.02
N SER A 166 5.15 -3.51 6.12
CA SER A 166 5.17 -2.09 6.49
C SER A 166 5.36 -1.88 7.99
N ASP A 167 5.79 -0.68 8.36
CA ASP A 167 5.52 -0.12 9.67
C ASP A 167 4.02 0.11 9.90
N LEU A 168 3.66 0.46 11.14
CA LEU A 168 2.29 0.83 11.49
C LEU A 168 1.94 2.17 10.83
N SER A 169 0.84 2.21 10.08
CA SER A 169 0.34 3.44 9.47
C SER A 169 -1.15 3.64 9.70
N TRP A 170 -1.62 4.85 9.41
CA TRP A 170 -3.00 5.27 9.60
C TRP A 170 -3.71 5.48 8.26
N ARG A 171 -4.99 5.13 8.25
CA ARG A 171 -5.84 5.30 7.07
C ARG A 171 -7.28 5.65 7.44
N PRO A 172 -8.01 6.33 6.54
CA PRO A 172 -9.43 6.63 6.74
C PRO A 172 -10.26 5.34 6.77
N LEU A 173 -11.54 5.48 7.11
CA LEU A 173 -12.50 4.39 7.02
C LEU A 173 -12.53 3.81 5.61
N PRO A 174 -12.56 2.47 5.47
CA PRO A 174 -12.72 1.87 4.16
C PRO A 174 -14.10 2.18 3.60
N ARG A 175 -14.18 2.32 2.26
CA ARG A 175 -15.42 2.58 1.51
C ARG A 175 -16.57 1.62 1.90
N ARG A 176 -16.26 0.37 2.25
CA ARG A 176 -17.24 -0.64 2.63
C ARG A 176 -17.93 -0.36 3.99
N GLU A 177 -17.35 0.50 4.84
CA GLU A 177 -17.80 0.71 6.23
C GLU A 177 -18.35 2.11 6.53
N TYR A 178 -17.98 3.17 5.81
CA TYR A 178 -18.39 4.54 6.19
C TYR A 178 -19.92 4.79 6.19
N THR A 179 -20.71 3.96 5.49
CA THR A 179 -22.19 4.02 5.55
C THR A 179 -22.79 3.04 6.55
N LYS A 180 -22.01 2.08 7.05
CA LYS A 180 -22.48 0.97 7.89
C LYS A 180 -22.02 1.09 9.34
N ARG A 181 -20.94 1.82 9.58
CA ARG A 181 -20.25 1.96 10.86
C ARG A 181 -20.06 3.44 11.19
N SER A 182 -20.26 3.77 12.45
CA SER A 182 -20.09 5.12 13.02
C SER A 182 -19.35 5.11 14.35
N ASP A 183 -18.90 3.94 14.80
CA ASP A 183 -18.31 3.70 16.11
C ASP A 183 -16.79 3.92 16.13
N TYR A 184 -16.14 3.99 14.97
CA TYR A 184 -14.71 4.33 14.83
C TYR A 184 -14.47 5.27 13.64
N ASN A 185 -13.33 5.96 13.64
CA ASN A 185 -13.00 6.97 12.62
C ASN A 185 -11.59 6.84 12.01
N ALA A 186 -10.79 5.85 12.45
CA ALA A 186 -9.49 5.55 11.86
C ALA A 186 -9.17 4.06 11.95
N VAL A 187 -8.35 3.59 11.01
CA VAL A 187 -7.73 2.26 11.07
C VAL A 187 -6.23 2.45 11.22
N SER A 188 -5.63 1.82 12.23
CA SER A 188 -4.18 1.56 12.22
C SER A 188 -3.92 0.22 11.57
N ALA A 189 -2.92 0.14 10.70
CA ALA A 189 -2.66 -1.05 9.92
C ALA A 189 -1.17 -1.33 9.74
N ILE A 190 -0.82 -2.61 9.78
CA ILE A 190 0.42 -3.14 9.19
C ILE A 190 0.02 -3.92 7.95
N ASN A 191 0.68 -3.65 6.84
CA ASN A 191 0.45 -4.31 5.56
C ASN A 191 1.58 -5.28 5.28
N ARG A 192 1.27 -6.46 4.79
CA ARG A 192 2.25 -7.38 4.21
C ARG A 192 1.85 -7.77 2.80
N HIS A 193 2.80 -7.66 1.87
CA HIS A 193 2.67 -8.19 0.52
C HIS A 193 3.56 -9.42 0.37
N THR A 194 3.01 -10.51 -0.13
CA THR A 194 3.72 -11.77 -0.27
C THR A 194 3.57 -12.28 -1.69
N LEU A 195 4.68 -12.50 -2.41
CA LEU A 195 4.61 -13.15 -3.71
C LEU A 195 4.32 -14.64 -3.55
N THR A 196 3.47 -15.18 -4.40
CA THR A 196 3.14 -16.61 -4.47
C THR A 196 3.46 -17.15 -5.87
N PRO A 197 3.54 -18.49 -6.05
CA PRO A 197 3.70 -19.06 -7.39
C PRO A 197 2.56 -18.67 -8.36
N GLY A 198 1.34 -18.48 -7.83
CA GLY A 198 0.13 -18.17 -8.59
C GLY A 198 -0.17 -16.67 -8.72
N GLY A 199 0.57 -15.79 -8.05
CA GLY A 199 0.27 -14.36 -8.00
C GLY A 199 0.87 -13.72 -6.75
N TRP A 200 0.05 -13.06 -5.93
CA TRP A 200 0.50 -12.42 -4.69
C TRP A 200 -0.66 -12.19 -3.71
N THR A 201 -0.34 -11.96 -2.45
CA THR A 201 -1.34 -11.67 -1.41
C THR A 201 -1.06 -10.32 -0.76
N HIS A 202 -2.12 -9.69 -0.25
CA HIS A 202 -2.05 -8.52 0.62
C HIS A 202 -2.73 -8.82 1.96
N GLU A 203 -1.91 -9.05 2.97
CA GLU A 203 -2.32 -9.25 4.35
C GLU A 203 -2.38 -7.90 5.08
N GLN A 204 -3.45 -7.69 5.84
CA GLN A 204 -3.73 -6.43 6.51
C GLN A 204 -4.07 -6.71 7.98
N PHE A 205 -3.17 -6.31 8.87
CA PHE A 205 -3.35 -6.41 10.32
C PHE A 205 -3.93 -5.09 10.82
N ASN A 206 -5.26 -5.04 10.89
CA ASN A 206 -6.01 -3.82 11.18
C ASN A 206 -6.38 -3.74 12.64
N THR A 207 -6.38 -2.53 13.19
CA THR A 207 -7.10 -2.19 14.41
C THR A 207 -8.07 -1.06 14.11
N LYS A 208 -9.35 -1.26 14.44
CA LYS A 208 -10.40 -0.24 14.33
C LYS A 208 -10.32 0.67 15.56
N VAL A 209 -10.10 1.96 15.33
CA VAL A 209 -9.82 2.93 16.40
C VAL A 209 -10.78 4.12 16.34
N LEU A 210 -11.45 4.38 17.45
CA LEU A 210 -12.17 5.64 17.67
C LEU A 210 -11.22 6.66 18.27
N ARG A 211 -10.89 7.70 17.51
CA ARG A 211 -10.13 8.86 17.97
C ARG A 211 -11.09 9.96 18.39
N LYS A 212 -10.96 10.44 19.63
CA LYS A 212 -11.85 11.45 20.19
C LYS A 212 -11.26 12.87 20.07
N PRO A 213 -12.11 13.92 20.10
CA PRO A 213 -11.64 15.31 20.03
C PRO A 213 -10.68 15.71 21.16
N ASP A 214 -10.73 15.03 22.31
CA ASP A 214 -9.83 15.25 23.44
C ASP A 214 -8.44 14.60 23.26
N GLY A 215 -8.19 13.95 22.12
CA GLY A 215 -6.94 13.26 21.79
C GLY A 215 -6.87 11.81 22.30
N SER A 216 -7.84 11.36 23.10
CA SER A 216 -7.91 9.96 23.53
C SER A 216 -8.32 9.03 22.39
N GLN A 217 -7.92 7.77 22.50
CA GLN A 217 -8.20 6.74 21.50
C GLN A 217 -8.79 5.50 22.17
N VAL A 218 -9.72 4.85 21.48
CA VAL A 218 -10.33 3.58 21.92
C VAL A 218 -10.20 2.58 20.79
N GLU A 219 -9.46 1.51 21.02
CA GLU A 219 -9.38 0.38 20.09
C GLU A 219 -10.59 -0.53 20.28
N LEU A 220 -11.33 -0.81 19.21
CA LEU A 220 -12.59 -1.56 19.28
C LEU A 220 -12.41 -3.03 18.98
N ALA A 221 -11.75 -3.32 17.84
CA ALA A 221 -11.47 -4.66 17.40
C ALA A 221 -10.24 -4.68 16.49
N ARG A 222 -9.55 -5.82 16.47
CA ARG A 222 -8.60 -6.16 15.41
C ARG A 222 -9.33 -6.88 14.30
N GLU A 223 -8.92 -6.62 13.06
CA GLU A 223 -9.43 -7.24 11.86
C GLU A 223 -8.25 -7.77 11.04
N PHE A 224 -8.36 -8.99 10.55
CA PHE A 224 -7.45 -9.50 9.53
C PHE A 224 -8.12 -9.31 8.17
N GLY A 225 -7.49 -8.51 7.32
CA GLY A 225 -7.84 -8.41 5.90
C GLY A 225 -6.88 -9.27 5.09
N PHE A 226 -7.42 -10.06 4.16
CA PHE A 226 -6.67 -10.90 3.26
C PHE A 226 -7.19 -10.68 1.84
N ASN A 227 -6.34 -10.10 0.99
CA ASN A 227 -6.62 -10.01 -0.43
C ASN A 227 -5.75 -11.05 -1.14
N ASP A 228 -6.36 -11.86 -2.00
CA ASP A 228 -5.68 -12.91 -2.74
C ASP A 228 -5.76 -12.62 -4.24
N TYR A 229 -4.62 -12.37 -4.87
CA TYR A 229 -4.50 -12.09 -6.29
C TYR A 229 -4.00 -13.35 -6.99
N GLN A 230 -4.92 -14.06 -7.64
CA GLN A 230 -4.62 -15.30 -8.36
C GLN A 230 -4.60 -15.03 -9.87
N LYS A 231 -3.47 -15.32 -10.52
CA LYS A 231 -3.33 -15.13 -11.97
C LYS A 231 -4.39 -15.93 -12.71
N THR A 232 -4.96 -15.33 -13.74
CA THR A 232 -5.97 -15.96 -14.58
C THR A 232 -5.67 -15.77 -16.05
N GLY A 233 -6.12 -16.71 -16.88
CA GLY A 233 -6.25 -16.54 -18.33
C GLY A 233 -7.71 -16.64 -18.80
N ASP A 234 -8.65 -16.70 -17.86
CA ASP A 234 -10.07 -17.00 -18.12
C ASP A 234 -10.92 -15.73 -18.30
N VAL A 235 -10.34 -14.55 -18.09
CA VAL A 235 -11.01 -13.26 -18.16
C VAL A 235 -10.39 -12.42 -19.26
N ASP A 236 -11.23 -11.79 -20.08
CA ASP A 236 -10.79 -10.81 -21.06
C ASP A 236 -10.57 -9.43 -20.40
N PHE A 237 -9.31 -8.99 -20.40
CA PHE A 237 -8.88 -7.69 -19.87
C PHE A 237 -8.66 -6.63 -20.96
N GLU A 238 -8.93 -6.92 -22.23
CA GLU A 238 -8.83 -5.95 -23.33
C GLU A 238 -9.55 -4.61 -23.02
N PRO A 239 -10.77 -4.60 -22.44
CA PRO A 239 -11.43 -3.35 -22.07
C PRO A 239 -10.62 -2.47 -21.09
N ALA A 240 -9.92 -3.07 -20.13
CA ALA A 240 -9.08 -2.33 -19.18
C ALA A 240 -7.86 -1.72 -19.86
N TYR A 241 -7.21 -2.44 -20.77
CA TYR A 241 -6.08 -1.93 -21.52
C TYR A 241 -6.49 -0.80 -22.46
N ASP A 242 -7.63 -0.93 -23.15
CA ASP A 242 -8.19 0.12 -24.00
C ASP A 242 -8.55 1.37 -23.20
N TYR A 243 -9.20 1.20 -22.05
CA TYR A 243 -9.45 2.30 -21.11
C TYR A 243 -8.15 3.00 -20.70
N TRP A 244 -7.13 2.24 -20.31
CA TRP A 244 -5.87 2.80 -19.84
C TRP A 244 -5.11 3.52 -20.95
N LYS A 245 -5.08 2.95 -22.16
CA LYS A 245 -4.49 3.57 -23.34
C LYS A 245 -5.16 4.90 -23.69
N ALA A 246 -6.48 4.99 -23.56
CA ALA A 246 -7.23 6.21 -23.85
C ALA A 246 -7.10 7.29 -22.75
N THR A 247 -6.90 6.90 -21.49
CA THR A 247 -7.04 7.81 -20.34
C THR A 247 -5.78 7.98 -19.49
N GLY A 248 -4.71 7.20 -19.74
CA GLY A 248 -3.49 7.18 -18.93
C GLY A 248 -2.82 8.56 -18.80
N ASP A 249 -2.76 9.33 -19.89
CA ASP A 249 -2.23 10.70 -19.90
C ASP A 249 -3.10 11.68 -19.11
N TYR A 250 -4.42 11.49 -19.14
CA TYR A 250 -5.34 12.26 -18.31
C TYR A 250 -5.11 11.98 -16.83
N TRP A 251 -4.99 10.70 -16.45
CA TRP A 251 -4.68 10.34 -15.07
C TRP A 251 -3.29 10.82 -14.65
N ALA A 252 -2.31 10.89 -15.56
CA ALA A 252 -1.02 11.52 -15.28
C ALA A 252 -1.18 13.00 -14.89
N LYS A 253 -2.04 13.74 -15.58
CA LYS A 253 -2.36 15.13 -15.23
C LYS A 253 -3.03 15.25 -13.87
N VAL A 254 -3.96 14.35 -13.53
CA VAL A 254 -4.60 14.28 -12.20
C VAL A 254 -3.54 14.01 -11.12
N ARG A 255 -2.64 13.05 -11.34
CA ARG A 255 -1.54 12.75 -10.41
C ARG A 255 -0.63 13.95 -10.16
N THR A 256 -0.26 14.70 -11.19
CA THR A 256 0.56 15.93 -11.03
C THR A 256 -0.08 16.93 -10.06
N ARG A 257 -1.41 17.04 -10.05
CA ARG A 257 -2.13 17.95 -9.14
C ARG A 257 -2.17 17.42 -7.72
N TRP A 258 -2.31 16.11 -7.53
CA TRP A 258 -2.13 15.48 -6.22
C TRP A 258 -0.71 15.65 -5.68
N ASP A 259 0.31 15.47 -6.53
CA ASP A 259 1.72 15.61 -6.15
C ASP A 259 2.05 17.02 -5.65
N ALA A 260 1.35 18.06 -6.15
CA ALA A 260 1.50 19.43 -5.67
C ALA A 260 1.19 19.61 -4.18
N PHE A 261 0.30 18.76 -3.61
CA PHE A 261 -0.03 18.75 -2.19
C PHE A 261 0.72 17.68 -1.40
N LEU A 262 1.03 16.54 -2.02
CA LEU A 262 1.51 15.36 -1.31
C LEU A 262 3.03 15.17 -1.33
N SER A 263 3.76 15.92 -2.16
CA SER A 263 5.23 15.84 -2.21
C SER A 263 5.94 16.62 -1.11
N LYS A 264 5.25 17.57 -0.45
CA LYS A 264 5.86 18.47 0.55
C LYS A 264 4.85 18.92 1.61
N PRO A 265 5.33 19.34 2.80
CA PRO A 265 4.47 19.92 3.82
C PRO A 265 3.68 21.14 3.31
N PRO A 266 2.47 21.40 3.85
CA PRO A 266 1.86 20.71 5.00
C PRO A 266 1.13 19.40 4.64
N GLY A 267 0.84 19.14 3.36
CA GLY A 267 -0.05 18.06 2.94
C GLY A 267 -1.40 18.59 2.49
N VAL A 268 -2.44 17.76 2.59
CA VAL A 268 -3.76 18.02 2.00
C VAL A 268 -4.90 17.82 2.99
N HIS A 269 -5.93 18.65 2.85
CA HIS A 269 -7.25 18.44 3.44
C HIS A 269 -8.29 18.40 2.31
N LEU A 270 -9.20 17.41 2.37
CA LEU A 270 -10.30 17.27 1.42
C LEU A 270 -11.59 17.79 2.03
N LYS A 271 -12.22 18.74 1.33
CA LYS A 271 -13.53 19.31 1.69
C LYS A 271 -14.70 18.38 1.34
N THR A 272 -14.43 17.20 0.81
CA THR A 272 -15.44 16.24 0.37
C THR A 272 -16.13 15.60 1.57
N LYS A 273 -17.16 14.78 1.32
CA LYS A 273 -17.58 13.75 2.28
C LYS A 273 -16.66 12.53 2.16
N ILE A 274 -16.66 11.66 3.17
CA ILE A 274 -15.81 10.45 3.22
C ILE A 274 -15.99 9.56 1.98
N ASP A 275 -17.15 9.60 1.33
CA ASP A 275 -17.39 8.86 0.08
C ASP A 275 -16.57 9.32 -1.13
N GLY A 276 -15.97 10.52 -1.08
CA GLY A 276 -15.17 11.12 -2.15
C GLY A 276 -15.92 11.44 -3.45
N MET A 277 -17.23 11.20 -3.54
CA MET A 277 -17.97 11.18 -4.81
C MET A 277 -17.95 12.52 -5.54
N ALA A 278 -17.83 13.60 -4.78
CA ALA A 278 -17.74 14.96 -5.31
C ALA A 278 -16.51 15.21 -6.20
N MET A 279 -15.46 14.38 -6.07
CA MET A 279 -14.31 14.36 -6.98
C MET A 279 -14.33 13.14 -7.91
N ILE A 280 -14.78 11.98 -7.43
CA ILE A 280 -14.81 10.75 -8.25
C ILE A 280 -15.66 10.96 -9.50
N ILE A 281 -16.91 11.43 -9.36
CA ILE A 281 -17.82 11.60 -10.49
C ILE A 281 -17.21 12.49 -11.60
N PRO A 282 -16.85 13.76 -11.34
CA PRO A 282 -16.39 14.63 -12.42
C PRO A 282 -15.07 14.17 -13.05
N LEU A 283 -14.16 13.54 -12.29
CA LEU A 283 -12.91 13.04 -12.86
C LEU A 283 -13.14 11.82 -13.77
N PHE A 284 -14.07 10.94 -13.40
CA PHE A 284 -14.43 9.81 -14.24
C PHE A 284 -15.24 10.23 -15.48
N GLU A 285 -16.16 11.19 -15.37
CA GLU A 285 -16.88 11.76 -16.53
C GLU A 285 -15.92 12.42 -17.53
N GLN A 286 -14.88 13.08 -17.03
CA GLN A 286 -13.81 13.63 -17.86
C GLN A 286 -13.01 12.52 -18.55
N ALA A 287 -12.59 11.48 -17.83
CA ALA A 287 -11.90 10.34 -18.41
C ALA A 287 -12.76 9.62 -19.48
N GLU A 288 -14.05 9.42 -19.22
CA GLU A 288 -15.01 8.84 -20.17
C GLU A 288 -15.17 9.70 -21.42
N SER A 289 -15.19 11.03 -21.27
CA SER A 289 -15.24 11.95 -22.42
C SER A 289 -14.07 11.73 -23.37
N LEU A 290 -12.86 11.42 -22.87
CA LEU A 290 -11.71 11.08 -23.70
C LEU A 290 -11.86 9.74 -24.43
N GLN A 291 -12.43 8.73 -23.76
CA GLN A 291 -12.76 7.46 -24.44
C GLN A 291 -13.76 7.65 -25.58
N GLN A 292 -14.67 8.61 -25.45
CA GLN A 292 -15.62 9.01 -26.49
C GLN A 292 -14.99 9.91 -27.57
N GLY A 293 -13.67 10.12 -27.57
CA GLY A 293 -12.95 10.93 -28.56
C GLY A 293 -13.11 12.44 -28.37
N LYS A 294 -13.65 12.90 -27.25
CA LYS A 294 -13.74 14.34 -26.92
C LYS A 294 -12.41 14.81 -26.31
N GLN A 295 -12.28 16.12 -26.12
CA GLN A 295 -11.15 16.72 -25.42
C GLN A 295 -11.56 17.15 -24.02
N VAL A 296 -10.62 17.04 -23.08
CA VAL A 296 -10.74 17.59 -21.73
C VAL A 296 -9.60 18.58 -21.51
N ALA A 297 -9.94 19.83 -21.25
CA ALA A 297 -8.97 20.87 -20.93
C ALA A 297 -8.47 20.71 -19.50
N ASP A 298 -7.18 20.99 -19.28
CA ASP A 298 -6.54 20.96 -17.97
C ASP A 298 -7.30 21.79 -16.91
N LYS A 299 -7.88 22.93 -17.32
CA LYS A 299 -8.70 23.79 -16.46
C LYS A 299 -9.89 23.05 -15.83
N GLN A 300 -10.48 22.06 -16.51
CA GLN A 300 -11.59 21.28 -15.97
C GLN A 300 -11.15 20.38 -14.81
N ILE A 301 -9.89 19.90 -14.84
CA ILE A 301 -9.30 19.18 -13.71
C ILE A 301 -9.03 20.18 -12.57
N ASP A 302 -8.47 21.34 -12.90
CA ASP A 302 -8.13 22.39 -11.92
C ASP A 302 -9.38 22.89 -11.16
N GLU A 303 -10.52 23.01 -11.84
CA GLU A 303 -11.80 23.40 -11.23
C GLU A 303 -12.29 22.38 -10.18
N VAL A 304 -12.09 21.08 -10.41
CA VAL A 304 -12.41 20.03 -9.43
C VAL A 304 -11.50 20.17 -8.21
N PHE A 305 -10.19 20.32 -8.42
CA PHE A 305 -9.22 20.47 -7.33
C PHE A 305 -9.46 21.74 -6.52
N ALA A 306 -9.63 22.90 -7.16
CA ALA A 306 -9.90 24.17 -6.46
C ALA A 306 -11.16 24.09 -5.58
N LYS A 307 -12.18 23.35 -6.03
CA LYS A 307 -13.43 23.19 -5.30
C LYS A 307 -13.28 22.29 -4.06
N TRP A 308 -12.48 21.23 -4.13
CA TRP A 308 -12.52 20.15 -3.13
C TRP A 308 -11.23 19.89 -2.37
N VAL A 309 -10.11 20.45 -2.83
CA VAL A 309 -8.78 20.20 -2.28
C VAL A 309 -8.21 21.51 -1.76
N GLU A 310 -7.65 21.48 -0.57
CA GLU A 310 -6.91 22.61 -0.01
C GLU A 310 -5.67 22.10 0.75
N PRO A 311 -4.65 22.95 0.94
CA PRO A 311 -3.51 22.57 1.78
C PRO A 311 -3.97 22.22 3.18
N ALA A 312 -3.40 21.17 3.77
CA ALA A 312 -3.63 20.89 5.18
C ALA A 312 -3.17 22.07 6.04
N LYS A 313 -3.83 22.28 7.19
CA LYS A 313 -3.32 23.24 8.18
C LYS A 313 -1.99 22.72 8.73
N ALA A 314 -1.06 23.64 9.03
CA ALA A 314 0.19 23.28 9.69
C ALA A 314 -0.11 22.57 11.01
N ASP A 315 0.59 21.47 11.23
CA ASP A 315 0.35 20.59 12.36
C ASP A 315 0.76 21.30 13.67
N THR A 316 -0.21 21.69 14.49
CA THR A 316 0.04 22.41 15.76
C THR A 316 0.60 21.50 16.85
N VAL A 317 0.58 20.18 16.64
CA VAL A 317 1.05 19.16 17.59
C VAL A 317 2.56 18.88 17.43
N ALA A 318 3.15 19.11 16.24
CA ALA A 318 4.58 18.93 16.02
C ALA A 318 5.46 20.05 16.63
N ALA A 319 4.83 21.08 17.22
CA ALA A 319 5.49 22.19 17.90
C ALA A 319 5.57 22.02 19.43
N ARG A 320 5.29 20.82 19.94
CA ARG A 320 5.44 20.46 21.37
C ARG A 320 6.27 19.20 21.53
#